data_AF-W2T5K7-F1
#
_entry.id   AF-W2T5K7-F1
#
_cell.length_a   1.000
_cell.length_b   1.000
_cell.length_c   1.000
_cell.angle_alpha   90.00
_cell.angle_beta   90.00
_cell.angle_gamma   90.00
#
_symmetry.space_group_name_H-M   'P 1'
#
loop_
_entity.id
_entity.type
_entity.pdbx_description
1 polymer ?
#
loop_
_entity_poly.entity_id
_entity_poly.type
_entity_poly.pdbx_seq_one_letter_code
_entity_poly.pdbx_strand_id
1 'polypeptide(L)'
;MSLKKSMGDLRDALNLKLAQCEVVGRAEDYIENLEDQLASSNLAHKEKTEQFEARLKELQTQIEVSYSKQKRKKELQIEVEELRKKLTEIDAIKEDLTEEMRTTSKELTKVKCQLQTKEGELERERKLAEGLNEHLQRLMETHHAEKDLSRHTEEELKKTKELYETSQTALQQLKLEKDELNEKYTQLSSEYEKFKEEQRPSIRTELERRYEDIRYRLNIALEKIHEYELVLESAKKGEDTTFTESLQHDLIQLKEYNAHLERQFQTQTEIIEALKRKLIEQKSFADLVHKLSEQDDMELIEDGLINYTKSVDRETGRLAESIAYIIKCASKIRMVSPIAPLEISTAHHKICPYNSVDSSGKWLSNSSEDISPDSEGAEWNMKRKSLKEVQCGDYSEQRNASTKSA
;
A
#
# COMPACT_ATOMS: atom_id res chain seq x y z
N MET A 1 120.28 -6.34 204.10
CA MET A 1 120.46 -5.75 202.76
C MET A 1 121.39 -6.67 201.97
N SER A 2 120.88 -7.39 200.97
CA SER A 2 121.71 -8.25 200.12
C SER A 2 121.37 -8.01 198.65
N LEU A 3 122.40 -7.64 197.89
CA LEU A 3 122.51 -7.36 196.45
C LEU A 3 121.79 -8.39 195.54
N LYS A 4 121.45 -9.56 196.09
CA LYS A 4 120.83 -10.69 195.40
C LYS A 4 119.38 -10.43 194.94
N LYS A 5 118.64 -9.51 195.58
CA LYS A 5 117.24 -9.22 195.21
C LYS A 5 117.13 -8.24 194.03
N SER A 6 117.97 -7.20 194.00
CA SER A 6 118.02 -6.20 192.92
C SER A 6 118.43 -6.76 191.55
N MET A 7 119.23 -7.83 191.52
CA MET A 7 119.59 -8.55 190.28
C MET A 7 118.41 -9.39 189.72
N GLY A 8 117.44 -9.77 190.56
CA GLY A 8 116.22 -10.45 190.13
C GLY A 8 115.30 -9.50 189.38
N ASP A 9 115.06 -8.32 189.95
CA ASP A 9 114.17 -7.30 189.37
C ASP A 9 114.67 -6.81 187.98
N LEU A 10 115.99 -6.73 187.78
CA LEU A 10 116.58 -6.35 186.49
C LEU A 10 116.39 -7.44 185.41
N ARG A 11 116.44 -8.72 185.81
CA ARG A 11 116.21 -9.85 184.90
C ARG A 11 114.75 -9.92 184.45
N ASP A 12 113.82 -9.65 185.37
CA ASP A 12 112.39 -9.63 185.07
C ASP A 12 112.03 -8.47 184.13
N ALA A 13 112.65 -7.29 184.30
CA ALA A 13 112.46 -6.15 183.39
C ALA A 13 112.99 -6.42 181.98
N LEU A 14 114.14 -7.12 181.85
CA LEU A 14 114.69 -7.50 180.54
C LEU A 14 113.79 -8.50 179.82
N ASN A 15 113.29 -9.51 180.54
CA ASN A 15 112.34 -10.48 180.01
C ASN A 15 111.03 -9.82 179.56
N LEU A 16 110.54 -8.81 180.28
CA LEU A 16 109.36 -8.05 179.89
C LEU A 16 109.59 -7.24 178.60
N LYS A 17 110.77 -6.63 178.46
CA LYS A 17 111.16 -5.90 177.24
C LYS A 17 111.24 -6.82 176.01
N LEU A 18 111.81 -8.02 176.18
CA LEU A 18 111.84 -9.04 175.12
C LEU A 18 110.43 -9.51 174.74
N ALA A 19 109.56 -9.76 175.74
CA ALA A 19 108.16 -10.11 175.50
C ALA A 19 107.39 -8.98 174.78
N GLN A 20 107.65 -7.72 175.13
CA GLN A 20 107.06 -6.57 174.43
C GLN A 20 107.53 -6.49 172.97
N CYS A 21 108.82 -6.71 172.70
CA CYS A 21 109.33 -6.75 171.32
C CYS A 21 108.71 -7.89 170.51
N GLU A 22 108.51 -9.07 171.10
CA GLU A 22 107.80 -10.18 170.43
C GLU A 22 106.32 -9.87 170.16
N VAL A 23 105.64 -9.13 171.04
CA VAL A 23 104.24 -8.74 170.84
C VAL A 23 104.13 -7.67 169.74
N VAL A 24 105.06 -6.71 169.69
CA VAL A 24 105.10 -5.71 168.61
C VAL A 24 105.34 -6.37 167.26
N GLY A 25 106.32 -7.28 167.15
CA GLY A 25 106.55 -8.03 165.90
C GLY A 25 105.32 -8.82 165.46
N ARG A 26 104.64 -9.50 166.39
CA ARG A 26 103.38 -10.21 166.10
C ARG A 26 102.23 -9.28 165.70
N ALA A 27 102.19 -8.06 166.24
CA ALA A 27 101.18 -7.07 165.88
C ALA A 27 101.44 -6.47 164.48
N GLU A 28 102.70 -6.20 164.15
CA GLU A 28 103.13 -5.73 162.83
C GLU A 28 102.84 -6.79 161.75
N ASP A 29 103.23 -8.05 161.98
CA ASP A 29 102.91 -9.17 161.06
C ASP A 29 101.39 -9.35 160.88
N TYR A 30 100.60 -9.11 161.93
CA TYR A 30 99.14 -9.20 161.86
C TYR A 30 98.52 -8.02 161.10
N ILE A 31 99.06 -6.81 161.27
CA ILE A 31 98.65 -5.62 160.50
C ILE A 31 98.97 -5.82 159.02
N GLU A 32 100.18 -6.28 158.68
CA GLU A 32 100.58 -6.57 157.30
C GLU A 32 99.66 -7.61 156.64
N ASN A 33 99.34 -8.70 157.36
CA ASN A 33 98.37 -9.70 156.88
C ASN A 33 96.94 -9.14 156.72
N LEU A 34 96.51 -8.22 157.59
CA LEU A 34 95.21 -7.56 157.44
C LEU A 34 95.18 -6.58 156.25
N GLU A 35 96.29 -5.87 156.01
CA GLU A 35 96.43 -4.98 154.85
C GLU A 35 96.44 -5.77 153.54
N ASP A 36 97.14 -6.90 153.50
CA ASP A 36 97.14 -7.83 152.36
C ASP A 36 95.76 -8.44 152.12
N GLN A 37 95.03 -8.84 153.17
CA GLN A 37 93.65 -9.32 153.04
C GLN A 37 92.70 -8.23 152.56
N LEU A 38 92.88 -6.99 153.01
CA LEU A 38 92.07 -5.85 152.56
C LEU A 38 92.36 -5.54 151.09
N ALA A 39 93.62 -5.56 150.67
CA ALA A 39 94.03 -5.36 149.29
C ALA A 39 93.49 -6.47 148.38
N SER A 40 93.62 -7.74 148.79
CA SER A 40 93.07 -8.88 148.06
C SER A 40 91.54 -8.84 147.98
N SER A 41 90.85 -8.45 149.05
CA SER A 41 89.39 -8.30 149.08
C SER A 41 88.92 -7.17 148.16
N ASN A 42 89.61 -6.02 148.17
CA ASN A 42 89.32 -4.90 147.28
C ASN A 42 89.55 -5.25 145.81
N LEU A 43 90.62 -5.99 145.49
CA LEU A 43 90.87 -6.48 144.14
C LEU A 43 89.74 -7.42 143.68
N ALA A 44 89.36 -8.40 144.50
CA ALA A 44 88.28 -9.34 144.19
C ALA A 44 86.91 -8.64 144.05
N HIS A 45 86.64 -7.61 144.85
CA HIS A 45 85.44 -6.80 144.71
C HIS A 45 85.45 -5.97 143.42
N LYS A 46 86.59 -5.39 143.04
CA LYS A 46 86.75 -4.65 141.79
C LYS A 46 86.52 -5.57 140.58
N GLU A 47 87.13 -6.75 140.57
CA GLU A 47 86.94 -7.76 139.51
C GLU A 47 85.47 -8.21 139.39
N LYS A 48 84.79 -8.46 140.52
CA LYS A 48 83.35 -8.78 140.52
C LYS A 48 82.51 -7.63 139.97
N THR A 49 82.85 -6.39 140.32
CA THR A 49 82.11 -5.20 139.87
C THR A 49 82.27 -5.01 138.36
N GLU A 50 83.49 -5.16 137.84
CA GLU A 50 83.78 -5.13 136.40
C GLU A 50 83.08 -6.26 135.64
N GLN A 51 83.01 -7.49 136.21
CA GLN A 51 82.25 -8.59 135.62
C GLN A 51 80.74 -8.30 135.56
N PHE A 52 80.15 -7.75 136.62
CA PHE A 52 78.74 -7.38 136.61
C PHE A 52 78.46 -6.24 135.63
N GLU A 53 79.35 -5.27 135.51
CA GLU A 53 79.22 -4.17 134.55
C GLU A 53 79.30 -4.68 133.11
N ALA A 54 80.25 -5.58 132.80
CA ALA A 54 80.36 -6.21 131.49
C ALA A 54 79.09 -7.02 131.15
N ARG A 55 78.56 -7.77 132.12
CA ARG A 55 77.35 -8.58 131.93
C ARG A 55 76.09 -7.73 131.77
N LEU A 56 76.01 -6.58 132.45
CA LEU A 56 74.93 -5.61 132.25
C LEU A 56 75.00 -4.99 130.85
N LYS A 57 76.18 -4.59 130.37
CA LYS A 57 76.37 -4.08 128.99
C LYS A 57 75.99 -5.13 127.95
N GLU A 58 76.38 -6.39 128.16
CA GLU A 58 76.02 -7.48 127.26
C GLU A 58 74.50 -7.72 127.22
N LEU A 59 73.85 -7.81 128.38
CA LEU A 59 72.38 -7.97 128.47
C LEU A 59 71.64 -6.79 127.84
N GLN A 60 72.12 -5.57 128.06
CA GLN A 60 71.55 -4.37 127.44
C GLN A 60 71.64 -4.42 125.90
N THR A 61 72.78 -4.87 125.38
CA THR A 61 73.00 -5.07 123.93
C THR A 61 72.08 -6.17 123.37
N GLN A 62 71.92 -7.30 124.08
CA GLN A 62 71.00 -8.37 123.65
C GLN A 62 69.54 -7.92 123.63
N ILE A 63 69.13 -7.10 124.61
CA ILE A 63 67.79 -6.50 124.67
C ILE A 63 67.57 -5.58 123.47
N GLU A 64 68.50 -4.67 123.16
CA GLU A 64 68.42 -3.79 121.99
C GLU A 64 68.36 -4.56 120.67
N VAL A 65 69.20 -5.60 120.51
CA VAL A 65 69.19 -6.46 119.33
C VAL A 65 67.86 -7.21 119.20
N SER A 66 67.29 -7.68 120.31
CA SER A 66 65.98 -8.35 120.32
C SER A 66 64.85 -7.40 119.93
N TYR A 67 64.82 -6.18 120.49
CA TYR A 67 63.85 -5.15 120.11
C TYR A 67 63.98 -4.76 118.65
N SER A 68 65.21 -4.58 118.13
CA SER A 68 65.47 -4.28 116.73
C SER A 68 64.98 -5.40 115.80
N LYS A 69 65.28 -6.67 116.14
CA LYS A 69 64.78 -7.85 115.40
C LYS A 69 63.26 -7.93 115.42
N GLN A 70 62.63 -7.64 116.56
CA GLN A 70 61.17 -7.67 116.67
C GLN A 70 60.51 -6.54 115.90
N LYS A 71 61.11 -5.34 115.87
CA LYS A 71 60.66 -4.22 115.03
C LYS A 71 60.72 -4.60 113.55
N ARG A 72 61.86 -5.12 113.09
CA ARG A 72 62.05 -5.58 111.70
C ARG A 72 61.08 -6.71 111.31
N LYS A 73 60.79 -7.63 112.24
CA LYS A 73 59.79 -8.69 112.03
C LYS A 73 58.39 -8.12 111.79
N LYS A 74 57.98 -7.09 112.55
CA LYS A 74 56.68 -6.42 112.36
C LYS A 74 56.62 -5.69 111.01
N GLU A 75 57.68 -4.99 110.63
CA GLU A 75 57.78 -4.30 109.34
C GLU A 75 57.67 -5.29 108.16
N LEU A 76 58.41 -6.40 108.21
CA LEU A 76 58.32 -7.46 107.19
C LEU A 76 56.93 -8.11 107.14
N GLN A 77 56.26 -8.25 108.29
CA GLN A 77 54.91 -8.80 108.33
C GLN A 77 53.90 -7.88 107.64
N ILE A 78 54.01 -6.56 107.85
CA ILE A 78 53.20 -5.56 107.13
C ILE A 78 53.48 -5.62 105.63
N GLU A 79 54.75 -5.68 105.22
CA GLU A 79 55.13 -5.78 103.81
C GLU A 79 54.59 -7.06 103.15
N VAL A 80 54.64 -8.20 103.85
CA VAL A 80 54.06 -9.46 103.36
C VAL A 80 52.54 -9.38 103.22
N GLU A 81 51.84 -8.75 104.16
CA GLU A 81 50.40 -8.53 104.07
C GLU A 81 50.02 -7.59 102.92
N GLU A 82 50.78 -6.52 102.71
CA GLU A 82 50.61 -5.62 101.55
C GLU A 82 50.87 -6.33 100.23
N LEU A 83 51.94 -7.14 100.14
CA LEU A 83 52.25 -7.90 98.93
C LEU A 83 51.17 -8.96 98.64
N ARG A 84 50.64 -9.61 99.66
CA ARG A 84 49.50 -10.55 99.51
C ARG A 84 48.27 -9.82 98.99
N LYS A 85 47.97 -8.62 99.50
CA LYS A 85 46.85 -7.81 99.01
C LYS A 85 47.05 -7.41 97.54
N LYS A 86 48.25 -6.93 97.18
CA LYS A 86 48.58 -6.62 95.78
C LYS A 86 48.48 -7.84 94.87
N LEU A 87 48.88 -9.02 95.33
CA LEU A 87 48.74 -10.26 94.57
C LEU A 87 47.26 -10.56 94.27
N THR A 88 46.39 -10.46 95.27
CA THR A 88 44.95 -10.66 95.07
C THR A 88 44.31 -9.62 94.15
N GLU A 89 44.77 -8.36 94.21
CA GLU A 89 44.31 -7.30 93.30
C GLU A 89 44.77 -7.59 91.86
N ILE A 90 46.00 -8.05 91.66
CA ILE A 90 46.53 -8.44 90.34
C ILE A 90 45.75 -9.64 89.77
N ASP A 91 45.44 -10.64 90.59
CA ASP A 91 44.65 -11.80 90.15
C ASP A 91 43.24 -11.39 89.72
N ALA A 92 42.59 -10.48 90.45
CA ALA A 92 41.29 -9.92 90.07
C ALA A 92 41.36 -9.15 88.73
N ILE A 93 42.35 -8.26 88.57
CA ILE A 93 42.55 -7.50 87.33
C ILE A 93 42.81 -8.43 86.15
N LYS A 94 43.58 -9.50 86.36
CA LYS A 94 43.86 -10.50 85.33
C LYS A 94 42.59 -11.23 84.90
N GLU A 95 41.75 -11.60 85.85
CA GLU A 95 40.47 -12.27 85.57
C GLU A 95 39.53 -11.35 84.77
N ASP A 96 39.40 -10.09 85.19
CA ASP A 96 38.62 -9.07 84.47
C ASP A 96 39.13 -8.87 83.02
N LEU A 97 40.45 -8.73 82.85
CA LEU A 97 41.06 -8.57 81.53
C LEU A 97 40.82 -9.79 80.63
N THR A 98 40.87 -11.01 81.20
CA THR A 98 40.59 -12.22 80.43
C THR A 98 39.13 -12.31 80.00
N GLU A 99 38.18 -11.86 80.83
CA GLU A 99 36.77 -11.83 80.44
C GLU A 99 36.51 -10.73 79.39
N GLU A 100 37.11 -9.54 79.51
CA GLU A 100 37.05 -8.50 78.48
C GLU A 100 37.63 -8.98 77.14
N MET A 101 38.78 -9.66 77.15
CA MET A 101 39.32 -10.27 75.92
C MET A 101 38.35 -11.28 75.32
N ARG A 102 37.68 -12.07 76.16
CA ARG A 102 36.72 -13.08 75.70
C ARG A 102 35.46 -12.46 75.12
N THR A 103 34.92 -11.41 75.74
CA THR A 103 33.73 -10.70 75.26
C THR A 103 34.02 -9.96 73.97
N THR A 104 35.11 -9.19 73.90
CA THR A 104 35.56 -8.49 72.69
C THR A 104 35.83 -9.45 71.54
N SER A 105 36.45 -10.62 71.80
CA SER A 105 36.69 -11.63 70.76
C SER A 105 35.39 -12.23 70.20
N LYS A 106 34.34 -12.36 71.03
CA LYS A 106 33.00 -12.79 70.56
C LYS A 106 32.32 -11.72 69.73
N GLU A 107 32.38 -10.47 70.17
CA GLU A 107 31.82 -9.34 69.43
C GLU A 107 32.49 -9.17 68.07
N LEU A 108 33.82 -9.28 68.01
CA LEU A 108 34.58 -9.25 66.76
C LEU A 108 34.13 -10.36 65.80
N THR A 109 33.91 -11.57 66.32
CA THR A 109 33.40 -12.69 65.50
C THR A 109 32.00 -12.41 64.98
N LYS A 110 31.11 -11.84 65.80
CA LYS A 110 29.76 -11.43 65.39
C LYS A 110 29.80 -10.37 64.30
N VAL A 111 30.63 -9.34 64.46
CA VAL A 111 30.82 -8.28 63.46
C VAL A 111 31.36 -8.86 62.15
N LYS A 112 32.32 -9.80 62.22
CA LYS A 112 32.85 -10.49 61.03
C LYS A 112 31.76 -11.25 60.26
N CYS A 113 30.89 -11.99 60.95
CA CYS A 113 29.77 -12.69 60.31
C CYS A 113 28.75 -11.72 59.69
N GLN A 114 28.48 -10.59 60.36
CA GLN A 114 27.60 -9.55 59.83
C GLN A 114 28.19 -8.91 58.56
N LEU A 115 29.49 -8.62 58.57
CA LEU A 115 30.19 -8.06 57.41
C LEU A 115 30.10 -9.01 56.20
N GLN A 116 30.37 -10.31 56.39
CA GLN A 116 30.25 -11.30 55.31
C GLN A 116 28.84 -11.38 54.74
N THR A 117 27.82 -11.29 55.60
CA THR A 117 26.42 -11.25 55.14
C THR A 117 26.15 -10.00 54.29
N LYS A 118 26.66 -8.85 54.74
CA LYS A 118 26.50 -7.58 54.03
C LYS A 118 27.27 -7.53 52.71
N GLU A 119 28.46 -8.12 52.64
CA GLU A 119 29.21 -8.30 51.38
C GLU A 119 28.42 -9.14 50.38
N GLY A 120 27.78 -10.22 50.83
CA GLY A 120 26.91 -11.04 49.99
C GLY A 120 25.62 -10.35 49.54
N GLU A 121 25.06 -9.45 50.35
CA GLU A 121 23.94 -8.58 49.95
C GLU A 121 24.37 -7.58 48.88
N LEU A 122 25.50 -6.91 49.08
CA LEU A 122 26.03 -5.90 48.17
C LEU A 122 26.39 -6.49 46.80
N GLU A 123 26.94 -7.71 46.77
CA GLU A 123 27.23 -8.41 45.51
C GLU A 123 25.95 -8.79 44.74
N ARG A 124 24.87 -9.18 45.45
CA ARG A 124 23.56 -9.43 44.82
C ARG A 124 22.95 -8.15 44.25
N GLU A 125 23.07 -7.04 44.98
CA GLU A 125 22.59 -5.73 44.53
C GLU A 125 23.38 -5.21 43.32
N ARG A 126 24.70 -5.40 43.30
CA ARG A 126 25.54 -5.08 42.14
C ARG A 126 25.08 -5.84 40.89
N LYS A 127 24.88 -7.15 40.98
CA LYS A 127 24.39 -7.97 39.86
C LYS A 127 23.02 -7.54 39.37
N LEU A 128 22.13 -7.14 40.29
CA LEU A 128 20.81 -6.61 39.92
C LEU A 128 20.94 -5.27 39.18
N ALA A 129 21.81 -4.37 39.66
CA ALA A 129 22.06 -3.08 39.03
C ALA A 129 22.68 -3.24 37.62
N GLU A 130 23.65 -4.15 37.47
CA GLU A 130 24.24 -4.50 36.17
C GLU A 130 23.18 -5.04 35.20
N GLY A 131 22.35 -5.99 35.65
CA GLY A 131 21.27 -6.55 34.82
C GLY A 131 20.21 -5.53 34.42
N LEU A 132 19.85 -4.59 35.31
CA LEU A 132 18.96 -3.48 34.99
C LEU A 132 19.59 -2.52 33.99
N ASN A 133 20.88 -2.24 34.11
CA ASN A 133 21.60 -1.38 33.17
C ASN A 133 21.67 -1.99 31.76
N GLU A 134 21.98 -3.29 31.65
CA GLU A 134 21.93 -4.03 30.39
C GLU A 134 20.52 -4.06 29.77
N HIS A 135 19.48 -4.16 30.61
CA HIS A 135 18.10 -4.09 30.13
C HIS A 135 17.75 -2.70 29.60
N LEU A 136 18.13 -1.64 30.32
CA LEU A 136 17.92 -0.26 29.90
C LEU A 136 18.62 0.03 28.57
N GLN A 137 19.87 -0.45 28.40
CA GLN A 137 20.63 -0.25 27.18
C GLN A 137 19.97 -0.94 25.97
N ARG A 138 19.51 -2.19 26.13
CA ARG A 138 18.73 -2.88 25.10
C ARG A 138 17.45 -2.12 24.76
N LEU A 139 16.76 -1.58 25.76
CA LEU A 139 15.51 -0.83 25.56
C LEU A 139 15.75 0.47 24.77
N MET A 140 16.85 1.17 25.06
CA MET A 140 17.28 2.34 24.29
C MET A 140 17.61 2.00 22.84
N GLU A 141 18.34 0.91 22.60
CA GLU A 141 18.67 0.44 21.24
C GLU A 141 17.40 0.09 20.45
N THR A 142 16.46 -0.63 21.07
CA THR A 142 15.18 -0.96 20.42
C THR A 142 14.35 0.29 20.11
N HIS A 143 14.27 1.25 21.04
CA HIS A 143 13.54 2.49 20.82
C HIS A 143 14.19 3.33 19.70
N HIS A 144 15.53 3.31 19.60
CA HIS A 144 16.21 4.01 18.52
C HIS A 144 15.91 3.38 17.15
N ALA A 145 15.97 2.04 17.06
CA ALA A 145 15.61 1.30 15.85
C ALA A 145 14.15 1.52 15.45
N GLU A 146 13.22 1.52 16.42
CA GLU A 146 11.81 1.79 16.18
C GLU A 146 11.56 3.22 15.66
N LYS A 147 12.26 4.21 16.23
CA LYS A 147 12.19 5.59 15.75
C LYS A 147 12.69 5.73 14.32
N ASP A 148 13.80 5.08 13.97
CA ASP A 148 14.33 5.10 12.60
C ASP A 148 13.39 4.41 11.61
N LEU A 149 12.80 3.28 12.01
CA LEU A 149 11.79 2.58 11.21
C LEU A 149 10.56 3.46 11.00
N SER A 150 10.07 4.14 12.03
CA SER A 150 8.94 5.06 11.94
C SER A 150 9.22 6.24 11.00
N ARG A 151 10.45 6.79 11.01
CA ARG A 151 10.82 7.84 10.07
C ARG A 151 10.83 7.32 8.64
N HIS A 152 11.38 6.13 8.41
CA HIS A 152 11.43 5.54 7.07
C HIS A 152 10.01 5.27 6.52
N THR A 153 9.10 4.73 7.35
CA THR A 153 7.72 4.47 6.92
C THR A 153 6.96 5.76 6.65
N GLU A 154 7.20 6.83 7.40
CA GLU A 154 6.61 8.15 7.14
C GLU A 154 7.11 8.76 5.82
N GLU A 155 8.41 8.61 5.52
CA GLU A 155 8.99 9.04 4.25
C GLU A 155 8.43 8.26 3.05
N GLU A 156 8.27 6.94 3.17
CA GLU A 156 7.64 6.11 2.13
C GLU A 156 6.16 6.46 1.92
N LEU A 157 5.42 6.69 3.01
CA LEU A 157 4.04 7.11 2.93
C LEU A 157 3.91 8.47 2.21
N LYS A 158 4.83 9.40 2.48
CA LYS A 158 4.88 10.70 1.79
C LYS A 158 5.12 10.52 0.29
N LYS A 159 6.12 9.73 -0.10
CA LYS A 159 6.39 9.43 -1.53
C LYS A 159 5.20 8.78 -2.22
N THR A 160 4.53 7.86 -1.53
CA THR A 160 3.34 7.16 -2.07
C THR A 160 2.18 8.13 -2.28
N LYS A 161 1.97 9.08 -1.35
CA LYS A 161 0.96 10.15 -1.50
C LYS A 161 1.28 11.06 -2.69
N GLU A 162 2.52 11.50 -2.83
CA GLU A 162 2.95 12.33 -3.96
C GLU A 162 2.74 11.62 -5.31
N LEU A 163 3.06 10.32 -5.38
CA LEU A 163 2.78 9.48 -6.56
C LEU A 163 1.28 9.32 -6.83
N TYR A 164 0.47 9.16 -5.80
CA TYR A 164 -0.98 9.07 -5.96
C TYR A 164 -1.57 10.38 -6.48
N GLU A 165 -1.17 11.53 -5.91
CA GLU A 165 -1.61 12.85 -6.35
C GLU A 165 -1.21 13.14 -7.81
N THR A 166 0.02 12.79 -8.19
CA THR A 166 0.47 12.91 -9.59
C THR A 166 -0.28 11.96 -10.52
N SER A 167 -0.55 10.72 -10.11
CA SER A 167 -1.37 9.81 -10.90
C SER A 167 -2.81 10.30 -11.04
N GLN A 168 -3.38 10.93 -10.00
CA GLN A 168 -4.73 11.46 -10.01
C GLN A 168 -4.86 12.63 -10.99
N THR A 169 -3.89 13.55 -11.00
CA THR A 169 -3.88 14.68 -11.94
C THR A 169 -3.70 14.20 -13.39
N ALA A 170 -2.83 13.22 -13.64
CA ALA A 170 -2.69 12.59 -14.96
C ALA A 170 -3.98 11.91 -15.43
N LEU A 171 -4.69 11.21 -14.55
CA LEU A 171 -6.00 10.62 -14.87
C LEU A 171 -7.05 11.66 -15.22
N GLN A 172 -7.06 12.80 -14.52
CA GLN A 172 -7.97 13.91 -14.85
C GLN A 172 -7.66 14.51 -16.22
N GLN A 173 -6.38 14.69 -16.56
CA GLN A 173 -5.95 15.17 -17.88
C GLN A 173 -6.37 14.20 -18.99
N LEU A 174 -6.09 12.91 -18.85
CA LEU A 174 -6.49 11.89 -19.82
C LEU A 174 -8.01 11.82 -20.00
N LYS A 175 -8.78 12.06 -18.93
CA LYS A 175 -10.24 12.12 -19.02
C LYS A 175 -10.70 13.31 -19.88
N LEU A 176 -10.10 14.48 -19.69
CA LEU A 176 -10.40 15.66 -20.50
C LEU A 176 -10.03 15.43 -21.98
N GLU A 177 -8.86 14.87 -22.26
CA GLU A 177 -8.43 14.55 -23.62
C GLU A 177 -9.37 13.53 -24.29
N LYS A 178 -9.82 12.51 -23.55
CA LYS A 178 -10.79 11.53 -24.04
C LYS A 178 -12.12 12.20 -24.41
N ASP A 179 -12.63 13.08 -23.56
CA ASP A 179 -13.89 13.78 -23.80
C ASP A 179 -13.78 14.71 -25.02
N GLU A 180 -12.66 15.43 -25.18
CA GLU A 180 -12.37 16.26 -26.36
C GLU A 180 -12.28 15.43 -27.65
N LEU A 181 -11.60 14.28 -27.60
CA LEU A 181 -11.47 13.40 -28.75
C LEU A 181 -12.82 12.79 -29.16
N ASN A 182 -13.66 12.45 -28.19
CA ASN A 182 -15.00 11.94 -28.43
C ASN A 182 -15.92 12.99 -29.07
N GLU A 183 -15.77 14.26 -28.68
CA GLU A 183 -16.48 15.37 -29.33
C GLU A 183 -16.06 15.52 -30.79
N LYS A 184 -14.75 15.52 -31.08
CA LYS A 184 -14.20 15.56 -32.45
C LYS A 184 -14.69 14.38 -33.30
N TYR A 185 -14.70 13.18 -32.73
CA TYR A 185 -15.23 11.99 -33.40
C TYR A 185 -16.71 12.14 -33.75
N THR A 186 -17.52 12.65 -32.81
CA THR A 186 -18.95 12.86 -33.03
C THR A 186 -19.21 13.89 -34.12
N GLN A 187 -18.45 14.99 -34.14
CA GLN A 187 -18.52 16.01 -35.19
C GLN A 187 -18.17 15.43 -36.56
N LEU A 188 -17.03 14.73 -36.67
CA LEU A 188 -16.57 14.14 -37.92
C LEU A 188 -17.55 13.08 -38.46
N SER A 189 -18.12 12.27 -37.57
CA SER A 189 -19.15 11.28 -37.93
C SER A 189 -20.40 11.96 -38.49
N SER A 190 -20.84 13.09 -37.90
CA SER A 190 -21.96 13.87 -38.42
C SER A 190 -21.66 14.49 -39.80
N GLU A 191 -20.44 15.00 -40.00
CA GLU A 191 -20.03 15.53 -41.31
C GLU A 191 -19.96 14.44 -42.38
N TYR A 192 -19.48 13.25 -42.02
CA TYR A 192 -19.43 12.11 -42.92
C TYR A 192 -20.83 11.67 -43.38
N GLU A 193 -21.80 11.58 -42.48
CA GLU A 193 -23.18 11.25 -42.86
C GLU A 193 -23.82 12.33 -43.75
N LYS A 194 -23.58 13.63 -43.48
CA LYS A 194 -24.03 14.71 -44.37
C LYS A 194 -23.41 14.59 -45.76
N PHE A 195 -22.10 14.34 -45.84
CA PHE A 195 -21.41 14.14 -47.11
C PHE A 195 -21.98 12.96 -47.90
N LYS A 196 -22.32 11.87 -47.22
CA LYS A 196 -22.96 10.69 -47.81
C LYS A 196 -24.36 11.01 -48.33
N GLU A 197 -25.12 11.86 -47.64
CA GLU A 197 -26.41 12.35 -48.12
C GLU A 197 -26.27 13.28 -49.34
N GLU A 198 -25.27 14.16 -49.37
CA GLU A 198 -24.98 15.05 -50.49
C GLU A 198 -24.51 14.32 -51.75
N GLN A 199 -23.79 13.20 -51.59
CA GLN A 199 -23.38 12.29 -52.68
C GLN A 199 -24.55 11.49 -53.27
N ARG A 200 -25.77 11.60 -52.71
CA ARG A 200 -26.92 10.83 -53.20
C ARG A 200 -27.32 11.29 -54.60
N PRO A 201 -27.30 10.41 -55.63
CA PRO A 201 -27.65 10.79 -57.00
C PRO A 201 -29.09 11.32 -57.09
N SER A 202 -29.27 12.42 -57.83
CA SER A 202 -30.60 12.97 -58.15
C SER A 202 -31.38 11.99 -59.02
N ILE A 203 -32.43 11.39 -58.46
CA ILE A 203 -33.33 10.48 -59.19
C ILE A 203 -34.13 11.33 -60.19
N ARG A 204 -33.78 11.26 -61.48
CA ARG A 204 -34.41 12.03 -62.55
C ARG A 204 -35.57 11.30 -63.21
N THR A 205 -35.64 9.98 -63.08
CA THR A 205 -36.72 9.16 -63.65
C THR A 205 -37.22 8.06 -62.71
N GLU A 206 -38.46 7.59 -62.91
CA GLU A 206 -39.05 6.49 -62.13
C GLU A 206 -38.28 5.15 -62.28
N LEU A 207 -37.59 4.95 -63.41
CA LEU A 207 -36.73 3.77 -63.61
C LEU A 207 -35.48 3.83 -62.74
N GLU A 208 -34.83 4.98 -62.65
CA GLU A 208 -33.70 5.20 -61.74
C GLU A 208 -34.13 5.05 -60.28
N ARG A 209 -35.36 5.48 -59.94
CA ARG A 209 -35.93 5.28 -58.60
C ARG A 209 -36.05 3.82 -58.25
N ARG A 210 -36.59 3.01 -59.17
CA ARG A 210 -36.76 1.56 -58.97
C ARG A 210 -35.43 0.84 -58.92
N TYR A 211 -34.49 1.21 -59.77
CA TYR A 211 -33.13 0.66 -59.73
C TYR A 211 -32.46 0.93 -58.37
N GLU A 212 -32.56 2.17 -57.89
CA GLU A 212 -31.96 2.57 -56.62
C GLU A 212 -32.64 1.93 -55.41
N ASP A 213 -33.98 1.77 -55.44
CA ASP A 213 -34.74 1.06 -54.41
C ASP A 213 -34.38 -0.43 -54.37
N ILE A 214 -34.21 -1.09 -55.53
CA ILE A 214 -33.76 -2.48 -55.60
C ILE A 214 -32.32 -2.61 -55.06
N ARG A 215 -31.42 -1.70 -55.43
CA ARG A 215 -30.03 -1.67 -54.94
C ARG A 215 -29.97 -1.50 -53.42
N TYR A 216 -30.75 -0.57 -52.88
CA TYR A 216 -30.80 -0.31 -51.44
C TYR A 216 -31.36 -1.51 -50.66
N ARG A 217 -32.47 -2.11 -51.14
CA ARG A 217 -33.04 -3.32 -50.52
C ARG A 217 -32.08 -4.50 -50.53
N LEU A 218 -31.35 -4.67 -51.63
CA LEU A 218 -30.30 -5.69 -51.75
C LEU A 218 -29.21 -5.48 -50.70
N ASN A 219 -28.72 -4.24 -50.56
CA ASN A 219 -27.65 -3.93 -49.61
C ASN A 219 -28.08 -4.19 -48.15
N ILE A 220 -29.30 -3.79 -47.76
CA ILE A 220 -29.85 -4.10 -46.43
C ILE A 220 -29.96 -5.60 -46.19
N ALA A 221 -30.36 -6.37 -47.20
CA ALA A 221 -30.48 -7.82 -47.07
C ALA A 221 -29.10 -8.47 -46.85
N LEU A 222 -28.06 -7.98 -47.53
CA LEU A 222 -26.69 -8.46 -47.36
C LEU A 222 -26.12 -8.14 -45.97
N GLU A 223 -26.36 -6.93 -45.44
CA GLU A 223 -25.97 -6.55 -44.08
C GLU A 223 -26.61 -7.45 -43.03
N LYS A 224 -27.93 -7.72 -43.15
CA LYS A 224 -28.64 -8.64 -42.25
C LYS A 224 -28.14 -10.08 -42.33
N ILE A 225 -27.78 -10.56 -43.53
CA ILE A 225 -27.15 -11.88 -43.68
C ILE A 225 -25.85 -11.94 -42.89
N HIS A 226 -25.02 -10.91 -42.98
CA HIS A 226 -23.76 -10.86 -42.25
C HIS A 226 -23.95 -10.83 -40.72
N GLU A 227 -24.93 -10.06 -40.23
CA GLU A 227 -25.31 -10.06 -38.82
C GLU A 227 -25.76 -11.44 -38.33
N TYR A 228 -26.60 -12.14 -39.10
CA TYR A 228 -27.02 -13.49 -38.73
C TYR A 228 -25.90 -14.52 -38.81
N GLU A 229 -24.97 -14.39 -39.75
CA GLU A 229 -23.77 -15.25 -39.80
C GLU A 229 -22.90 -15.07 -38.55
N LEU A 230 -22.71 -13.83 -38.07
CA LEU A 230 -22.02 -13.54 -36.81
C LEU A 230 -22.73 -14.12 -35.58
N VAL A 231 -24.06 -14.00 -35.53
CA VAL A 231 -24.87 -14.56 -34.44
C VAL A 231 -24.82 -16.10 -34.46
N LEU A 232 -24.90 -16.73 -35.63
CA LEU A 232 -24.75 -18.18 -35.79
C LEU A 232 -23.35 -18.66 -35.41
N GLU A 233 -22.31 -17.94 -35.78
CA GLU A 233 -20.93 -18.30 -35.41
C GLU A 233 -20.68 -18.15 -33.91
N SER A 234 -21.36 -17.20 -33.27
CA SER A 234 -21.38 -17.03 -31.82
C SER A 234 -22.22 -18.12 -31.14
N ALA A 235 -23.38 -18.46 -31.70
CA ALA A 235 -24.29 -19.49 -31.20
C ALA A 235 -23.75 -20.92 -31.38
N LYS A 236 -22.98 -21.20 -32.44
CA LYS A 236 -22.24 -22.47 -32.62
C LYS A 236 -21.20 -22.73 -31.52
N LYS A 237 -20.79 -21.70 -30.78
CA LYS A 237 -19.93 -21.84 -29.59
C LYS A 237 -20.73 -22.08 -28.30
N GLY A 238 -22.06 -21.98 -28.34
CA GLY A 238 -22.99 -22.33 -27.26
C GLY A 238 -23.82 -23.58 -27.61
N GLU A 239 -24.38 -24.27 -26.60
CA GLU A 239 -25.02 -25.59 -26.73
C GLU A 239 -26.50 -25.57 -27.17
N ASP A 240 -27.03 -24.47 -27.73
CA ASP A 240 -28.48 -24.38 -28.04
C ASP A 240 -28.79 -24.70 -29.51
N THR A 241 -29.02 -25.99 -29.78
CA THR A 241 -29.10 -26.56 -31.14
C THR A 241 -30.39 -26.18 -31.89
N THR A 242 -31.52 -25.99 -31.21
CA THR A 242 -32.82 -25.71 -31.86
C THR A 242 -32.95 -24.27 -32.37
N PHE A 243 -32.41 -23.28 -31.66
CA PHE A 243 -32.37 -21.88 -32.13
C PHE A 243 -31.44 -21.74 -33.36
N THR A 244 -30.32 -22.47 -33.33
CA THR A 244 -29.35 -22.53 -34.42
C THR A 244 -29.97 -23.09 -35.71
N GLU A 245 -30.79 -24.14 -35.60
CA GLU A 245 -31.50 -24.73 -36.75
C GLU A 245 -32.54 -23.78 -37.36
N SER A 246 -33.31 -23.05 -36.53
CA SER A 246 -34.27 -22.04 -37.03
C SER A 246 -33.58 -20.91 -37.77
N LEU A 247 -32.49 -20.36 -37.20
CA LEU A 247 -31.74 -19.28 -37.85
C LEU A 247 -31.07 -19.76 -39.14
N GLN A 248 -30.62 -21.01 -39.17
CA GLN A 248 -30.03 -21.62 -40.36
C GLN A 248 -31.08 -21.80 -41.47
N HIS A 249 -32.32 -22.14 -41.11
CA HIS A 249 -33.42 -22.22 -42.07
C HIS A 249 -33.75 -20.84 -42.67
N ASP A 250 -33.87 -19.80 -41.84
CA ASP A 250 -34.13 -18.43 -42.30
C ASP A 250 -33.01 -17.91 -43.20
N LEU A 251 -31.75 -18.24 -42.88
CA LEU A 251 -30.59 -17.89 -43.70
C LEU A 251 -30.66 -18.53 -45.09
N ILE A 252 -31.11 -19.79 -45.18
CA ILE A 252 -31.28 -20.47 -46.48
C ILE A 252 -32.38 -19.79 -47.30
N GLN A 253 -33.53 -19.48 -46.69
CA GLN A 253 -34.61 -18.78 -47.38
C GLN A 253 -34.17 -17.41 -47.90
N LEU A 254 -33.38 -16.66 -47.11
CA LEU A 254 -32.82 -15.38 -47.54
C LEU A 254 -31.83 -15.53 -48.70
N LYS A 255 -30.98 -16.56 -48.69
CA LYS A 255 -30.05 -16.84 -49.79
C LYS A 255 -30.80 -17.20 -51.09
N GLU A 256 -31.87 -17.97 -50.99
CA GLU A 256 -32.72 -18.32 -52.15
C GLU A 256 -33.46 -17.10 -52.70
N TYR A 257 -34.02 -16.26 -51.83
CA TYR A 257 -34.68 -15.02 -52.22
C TYR A 257 -33.70 -14.04 -52.90
N ASN A 258 -32.48 -13.92 -52.37
CA ASN A 258 -31.44 -13.08 -52.98
C ASN A 258 -31.06 -13.59 -54.38
N ALA A 259 -30.84 -14.91 -54.53
CA ALA A 259 -30.55 -15.51 -55.84
C ALA A 259 -31.68 -15.26 -56.85
N HIS A 260 -32.94 -15.20 -56.41
CA HIS A 260 -34.07 -14.84 -57.27
C HIS A 260 -34.02 -13.37 -57.70
N LEU A 261 -33.71 -12.44 -56.79
CA LEU A 261 -33.56 -11.02 -57.12
C LEU A 261 -32.38 -10.79 -58.09
N GLU A 262 -31.25 -11.46 -57.89
CA GLU A 262 -30.10 -11.39 -58.80
C GLU A 262 -30.47 -11.82 -60.23
N ARG A 263 -31.22 -12.94 -60.38
CA ARG A 263 -31.72 -13.37 -61.69
C ARG A 263 -32.65 -12.35 -62.33
N GLN A 264 -33.52 -11.73 -61.55
CA GLN A 264 -34.41 -10.66 -62.06
C GLN A 264 -33.61 -9.44 -62.52
N PHE A 265 -32.61 -9.02 -61.75
CA PHE A 265 -31.74 -7.90 -62.09
C PHE A 265 -30.94 -8.16 -63.37
N GLN A 266 -30.40 -9.37 -63.51
CA GLN A 266 -29.69 -9.81 -64.71
C GLN A 266 -30.62 -9.81 -65.93
N THR A 267 -31.82 -10.38 -65.80
CA THR A 267 -32.83 -10.39 -66.89
C THR A 267 -33.22 -8.97 -67.30
N GLN A 268 -33.43 -8.07 -66.34
CA GLN A 268 -33.75 -6.67 -66.63
C GLN A 268 -32.61 -5.95 -67.36
N THR A 269 -31.36 -6.24 -66.98
CA THR A 269 -30.16 -5.71 -67.65
C THR A 269 -30.13 -6.15 -69.11
N GLU A 270 -30.35 -7.44 -69.38
CA GLU A 270 -30.38 -8.00 -70.73
C GLU A 270 -31.50 -7.39 -71.59
N ILE A 271 -32.70 -7.20 -71.02
CA ILE A 271 -33.82 -6.52 -71.70
C ILE A 271 -33.43 -5.07 -72.06
N ILE A 272 -32.82 -4.34 -71.12
CA ILE A 272 -32.39 -2.95 -71.35
C ILE A 272 -31.35 -2.89 -72.46
N GLU A 273 -30.38 -3.80 -72.48
CA GLU A 273 -29.38 -3.87 -73.55
C GLU A 273 -29.98 -4.22 -74.91
N ALA A 274 -30.95 -5.13 -74.97
CA ALA A 274 -31.68 -5.44 -76.20
C ALA A 274 -32.47 -4.23 -76.72
N LEU A 275 -33.16 -3.50 -75.83
CA LEU A 275 -33.88 -2.28 -76.18
C LEU A 275 -32.94 -1.16 -76.65
N LYS A 276 -31.78 -0.98 -76.00
CA LYS A 276 -30.75 -0.04 -76.44
C LYS A 276 -30.25 -0.35 -77.85
N ARG A 277 -29.97 -1.62 -78.16
CA ARG A 277 -29.57 -2.06 -79.50
C ARG A 277 -30.63 -1.73 -80.56
N LYS A 278 -31.90 -2.09 -80.29
CA LYS A 278 -33.02 -1.76 -81.19
C LYS A 278 -33.17 -0.26 -81.44
N LEU A 279 -32.98 0.57 -80.41
CA LEU A 279 -33.06 2.03 -80.55
C LEU A 279 -31.95 2.58 -81.46
N ILE A 280 -30.73 2.05 -81.33
CA ILE A 280 -29.59 2.43 -82.18
C ILE A 280 -29.84 2.02 -83.64
N GLU A 281 -30.33 0.80 -83.87
CA GLU A 281 -30.68 0.30 -85.21
C GLU A 281 -31.76 1.16 -85.86
N GLN A 282 -32.85 1.47 -85.14
CA GLN A 282 -33.91 2.37 -85.64
C GLN A 282 -33.38 3.75 -86.00
N LYS A 283 -32.50 4.32 -85.17
CA LYS A 283 -31.87 5.61 -85.46
C LYS A 283 -31.03 5.54 -86.72
N SER A 284 -30.22 4.47 -86.89
CA SER A 284 -29.39 4.30 -88.09
C SER A 284 -30.22 4.18 -89.37
N PHE A 285 -31.39 3.51 -89.30
CA PHE A 285 -32.32 3.45 -90.42
C PHE A 285 -32.95 4.81 -90.74
N ALA A 286 -33.39 5.54 -89.72
CA ALA A 286 -33.95 6.88 -89.89
C ALA A 286 -32.92 7.83 -90.55
N ASP A 287 -31.66 7.78 -90.10
CA ASP A 287 -30.56 8.56 -90.68
C ASP A 287 -30.30 8.16 -92.15
N LEU A 288 -30.41 6.87 -92.50
CA LEU A 288 -30.31 6.41 -93.90
C LEU A 288 -31.46 6.95 -94.75
N VAL A 289 -32.71 6.83 -94.29
CA VAL A 289 -33.88 7.32 -95.03
C VAL A 289 -33.78 8.83 -95.25
N HIS A 290 -33.32 9.60 -94.26
CA HIS A 290 -33.07 11.02 -94.41
C HIS A 290 -32.03 11.30 -95.50
N LYS A 291 -30.88 10.61 -95.49
CA LYS A 291 -29.84 10.76 -96.52
C LYS A 291 -30.33 10.41 -97.92
N LEU A 292 -31.13 9.35 -98.05
CA LEU A 292 -31.69 8.93 -99.34
C LEU A 292 -32.76 9.91 -99.84
N SER A 293 -33.51 10.57 -98.94
CA SER A 293 -34.50 11.57 -99.33
C SER A 293 -33.91 12.84 -99.95
N GLU A 294 -32.61 13.09 -99.74
CA GLU A 294 -31.87 14.20 -100.35
C GLU A 294 -31.31 13.86 -101.74
N GLN A 295 -31.46 12.62 -102.21
CA GLN A 295 -31.00 12.18 -103.53
C GLN A 295 -32.09 12.38 -104.59
N ASP A 296 -31.70 12.81 -105.78
CA ASP A 296 -32.63 12.95 -106.93
C ASP A 296 -32.68 11.70 -107.82
N ASP A 297 -31.66 10.83 -107.72
CA ASP A 297 -31.53 9.62 -108.52
C ASP A 297 -32.28 8.44 -107.88
N MET A 298 -33.37 8.02 -108.54
CA MET A 298 -34.24 6.95 -108.07
C MET A 298 -33.54 5.58 -108.05
N GLU A 299 -32.55 5.33 -108.92
CA GLU A 299 -31.81 4.05 -108.93
C GLU A 299 -30.87 3.96 -107.72
N LEU A 300 -30.19 5.05 -107.37
CA LEU A 300 -29.35 5.11 -106.16
C LEU A 300 -30.16 4.97 -104.87
N ILE A 301 -31.39 5.49 -104.83
CA ILE A 301 -32.27 5.32 -103.68
C ILE A 301 -32.75 3.86 -103.56
N GLU A 302 -33.16 3.25 -104.68
CA GLU A 302 -33.57 1.84 -104.71
C GLU A 302 -32.42 0.93 -104.26
N ASP A 303 -31.21 1.13 -104.81
CA ASP A 303 -30.02 0.35 -104.45
C ASP A 303 -29.58 0.58 -102.99
N GLY A 304 -29.68 1.80 -102.48
CA GLY A 304 -29.38 2.14 -101.09
C GLY A 304 -30.29 1.40 -100.10
N LEU A 305 -31.60 1.35 -100.39
CA LEU A 305 -32.56 0.60 -99.58
C LEU A 305 -32.37 -0.92 -99.70
N ILE A 306 -32.10 -1.44 -100.90
CA ILE A 306 -31.83 -2.87 -101.13
C ILE A 306 -30.55 -3.30 -100.39
N ASN A 307 -29.51 -2.48 -100.41
CA ASN A 307 -28.26 -2.76 -99.70
C ASN A 307 -28.46 -2.73 -98.18
N TYR A 308 -29.25 -1.79 -97.67
CA TYR A 308 -29.62 -1.79 -96.25
C TYR A 308 -30.38 -3.06 -95.86
N THR A 309 -31.38 -3.46 -96.64
CA THR A 309 -32.11 -4.73 -96.43
C THR A 309 -31.19 -5.95 -96.36
N LYS A 310 -30.15 -6.02 -97.20
CA LYS A 310 -29.16 -7.12 -97.17
C LYS A 310 -28.31 -7.11 -95.90
N SER A 311 -28.15 -5.95 -95.26
CA SER A 311 -27.29 -5.76 -94.09
C SER A 311 -27.99 -5.93 -92.74
N VAL A 312 -29.32 -5.97 -92.72
CA VAL A 312 -30.12 -6.10 -91.49
C VAL A 312 -30.94 -7.39 -91.47
N ASP A 313 -31.45 -7.75 -90.30
CA ASP A 313 -32.35 -8.89 -90.16
C ASP A 313 -33.69 -8.65 -90.87
N ARG A 314 -34.37 -9.74 -91.24
CA ARG A 314 -35.58 -9.71 -92.07
C ARG A 314 -36.70 -8.89 -91.44
N GLU A 315 -36.79 -8.81 -90.11
CA GLU A 315 -37.82 -8.05 -89.41
C GLU A 315 -37.60 -6.53 -89.57
N THR A 316 -36.35 -6.06 -89.45
CA THR A 316 -35.95 -4.66 -89.57
C THR A 316 -35.90 -4.19 -91.03
N GLY A 317 -35.56 -5.09 -91.97
CA GLY A 317 -35.45 -4.78 -93.41
C GLY A 317 -36.79 -4.65 -94.14
N ARG A 318 -37.90 -5.17 -93.60
CA ARG A 318 -39.23 -5.15 -94.27
C ARG A 318 -39.71 -3.76 -94.67
N LEU A 319 -39.45 -2.74 -93.84
CA LEU A 319 -39.84 -1.38 -94.15
C LEU A 319 -38.98 -0.81 -95.29
N ALA A 320 -37.67 -1.06 -95.28
CA ALA A 320 -36.78 -0.66 -96.36
C ALA A 320 -37.15 -1.34 -97.69
N GLU A 321 -37.46 -2.64 -97.68
CA GLU A 321 -37.98 -3.38 -98.85
C GLU A 321 -39.27 -2.76 -99.40
N SER A 322 -40.20 -2.42 -98.51
CA SER A 322 -41.49 -1.82 -98.89
C SER A 322 -41.28 -0.45 -99.54
N ILE A 323 -40.38 0.38 -99.01
CA ILE A 323 -40.04 1.68 -99.59
C ILE A 323 -39.36 1.49 -100.95
N ALA A 324 -38.39 0.57 -101.07
CA ALA A 324 -37.71 0.27 -102.32
C ALA A 324 -38.69 -0.16 -103.43
N TYR A 325 -39.66 -1.01 -103.07
CA TYR A 325 -40.70 -1.45 -104.00
C TYR A 325 -41.57 -0.29 -104.50
N ILE A 326 -41.95 0.65 -103.62
CA ILE A 326 -42.71 1.85 -104.00
C ILE A 326 -41.91 2.73 -104.97
N ILE A 327 -40.64 2.96 -104.70
CA ILE A 327 -39.74 3.77 -105.54
C ILE A 327 -39.58 3.15 -106.93
N LYS A 328 -39.37 1.83 -106.99
CA LYS A 328 -39.33 1.05 -108.24
C LYS A 328 -40.62 1.18 -109.07
N CYS A 329 -41.78 1.24 -108.41
CA CYS A 329 -43.05 1.45 -109.09
C CYS A 329 -43.18 2.88 -109.63
N ALA A 330 -42.76 3.89 -108.86
CA ALA A 330 -42.79 5.29 -109.26
C ALA A 330 -41.84 5.60 -110.43
N SER A 331 -40.64 4.99 -110.47
CA SER A 331 -39.69 5.15 -111.57
C SER A 331 -40.25 4.62 -112.91
N LYS A 332 -40.97 3.49 -112.88
CA LYS A 332 -41.67 2.94 -114.05
C LYS A 332 -42.78 3.85 -114.57
N ILE A 333 -43.55 4.51 -113.69
CA ILE A 333 -44.61 5.44 -114.09
C ILE A 333 -44.03 6.66 -114.80
N ARG A 334 -42.91 7.21 -114.31
CA ARG A 334 -42.22 8.38 -114.89
C ARG A 334 -41.66 8.12 -116.30
N MET A 335 -41.35 6.87 -116.64
CA MET A 335 -40.78 6.46 -117.94
C MET A 335 -41.84 6.21 -119.03
N VAL A 336 -43.12 6.04 -118.68
CA VAL A 336 -44.19 5.66 -119.63
C VAL A 336 -45.03 6.86 -120.10
N SER A 337 -44.88 8.06 -119.50
CA SER A 337 -45.51 9.29 -120.04
C SER A 337 -44.84 10.56 -119.47
N PRO A 338 -44.28 11.46 -120.30
CA PRO A 338 -44.03 12.84 -119.87
C PRO A 338 -45.40 13.48 -119.64
N ILE A 339 -45.63 13.99 -118.43
CA ILE A 339 -46.86 14.71 -118.06
C ILE A 339 -47.05 15.86 -119.07
N ALA A 340 -47.92 15.66 -120.06
CA ALA A 340 -48.45 16.74 -120.89
C ALA A 340 -49.27 17.67 -119.97
N PRO A 341 -49.21 19.00 -120.16
CA PRO A 341 -50.08 19.90 -119.43
C PRO A 341 -51.55 19.50 -119.69
N LEU A 342 -52.36 19.45 -118.63
CA LEU A 342 -53.80 19.23 -118.73
C LEU A 342 -54.42 20.30 -119.66
N GLU A 343 -54.64 19.98 -120.93
CA GLU A 343 -55.49 20.78 -121.82
C GLU A 343 -56.95 20.61 -121.37
N ILE A 344 -57.49 21.62 -120.69
CA ILE A 344 -58.91 21.68 -120.35
C ILE A 344 -59.67 22.04 -121.64
N SER A 345 -60.32 21.05 -122.26
CA SER A 345 -61.23 21.26 -123.39
C SER A 345 -62.45 22.08 -122.98
N THR A 346 -62.59 23.29 -123.50
CA THR A 346 -63.72 24.21 -123.29
C THR A 346 -64.81 24.10 -124.37
N ALA A 347 -64.85 23.00 -125.14
CA ALA A 347 -65.76 22.82 -126.28
C ALA A 347 -67.26 22.69 -125.94
N HIS A 348 -67.66 22.76 -124.66
CA HIS A 348 -69.06 22.57 -124.23
C HIS A 348 -69.68 23.73 -123.45
N HIS A 349 -69.14 24.95 -123.51
CA HIS A 349 -69.77 26.10 -122.87
C HIS A 349 -70.27 27.12 -123.90
N LYS A 350 -71.57 27.02 -124.22
CA LYS A 350 -72.33 28.09 -124.89
C LYS A 350 -72.42 29.27 -123.94
N ILE A 351 -71.82 30.38 -124.35
CA ILE A 351 -71.90 31.69 -123.71
C ILE A 351 -73.31 32.27 -123.94
N CYS A 352 -73.97 32.67 -122.87
CA CYS A 352 -75.04 33.69 -122.89
C CYS A 352 -74.54 34.89 -122.07
N PRO A 353 -74.31 36.07 -122.67
CA PRO A 353 -73.79 37.24 -121.97
C PRO A 353 -74.89 38.28 -121.70
N TYR A 354 -75.01 38.80 -120.49
CA TYR A 354 -75.58 40.13 -120.18
C TYR A 354 -75.14 40.48 -118.74
N ASN A 355 -74.16 41.38 -118.56
CA ASN A 355 -74.30 42.80 -118.17
C ASN A 355 -75.18 42.97 -116.91
N SER A 356 -74.82 43.69 -115.83
CA SER A 356 -73.86 44.76 -115.57
C SER A 356 -74.00 45.15 -114.08
N VAL A 357 -73.10 46.01 -113.59
CA VAL A 357 -73.21 46.90 -112.41
C VAL A 357 -72.37 46.52 -111.18
N ASP A 358 -71.18 47.12 -111.18
CA ASP A 358 -70.49 47.82 -110.07
C ASP A 358 -71.30 48.06 -108.78
N SER A 359 -70.79 47.57 -107.65
CA SER A 359 -70.64 48.38 -106.42
C SER A 359 -70.01 47.57 -105.28
N SER A 360 -68.85 48.06 -104.84
CA SER A 360 -68.41 48.21 -103.45
C SER A 360 -68.94 47.24 -102.38
N GLY A 361 -68.02 46.67 -101.60
CA GLY A 361 -68.29 46.50 -100.16
C GLY A 361 -67.69 45.29 -99.49
N LYS A 362 -66.61 45.56 -98.75
CA LYS A 362 -66.36 45.09 -97.37
C LYS A 362 -66.32 43.57 -97.11
N TRP A 363 -65.08 43.15 -96.84
CA TRP A 363 -64.72 42.23 -95.79
C TRP A 363 -65.47 42.53 -94.47
N LEU A 364 -66.18 41.52 -93.94
CA LEU A 364 -66.05 40.93 -92.59
C LEU A 364 -67.36 40.26 -92.16
N SER A 365 -67.21 38.98 -91.78
CA SER A 365 -67.96 38.14 -90.83
C SER A 365 -69.41 38.47 -90.43
N ASN A 366 -70.27 37.44 -90.56
CA ASN A 366 -70.99 36.77 -89.46
C ASN A 366 -71.76 35.57 -90.06
N SER A 367 -71.59 34.35 -89.55
CA SER A 367 -72.32 33.72 -88.43
C SER A 367 -73.50 32.87 -88.90
N SER A 368 -73.59 31.66 -88.33
CA SER A 368 -74.87 31.10 -87.90
C SER A 368 -74.63 30.21 -86.67
N GLU A 369 -74.96 30.75 -85.49
CA GLU A 369 -75.37 29.99 -84.31
C GLU A 369 -76.84 29.52 -84.50
N ASP A 370 -77.20 28.35 -83.97
CA ASP A 370 -78.20 28.20 -82.88
C ASP A 370 -78.58 26.71 -82.67
N ILE A 371 -78.32 26.14 -81.47
CA ILE A 371 -79.21 25.90 -80.29
C ILE A 371 -80.03 24.59 -80.43
N SER A 372 -80.26 23.70 -79.46
CA SER A 372 -79.80 23.37 -78.09
C SER A 372 -80.71 22.18 -77.61
N PRO A 373 -80.96 21.83 -76.32
CA PRO A 373 -80.47 20.59 -75.68
C PRO A 373 -81.55 19.69 -75.02
N ASP A 374 -81.06 18.79 -74.16
CA ASP A 374 -81.71 18.00 -73.09
C ASP A 374 -82.40 16.66 -73.42
N SER A 375 -81.90 15.57 -72.82
CA SER A 375 -82.65 14.88 -71.76
C SER A 375 -81.75 13.96 -70.92
N GLU A 376 -82.09 13.94 -69.65
CA GLU A 376 -81.48 13.38 -68.46
C GLU A 376 -81.51 11.84 -68.39
N GLY A 377 -80.76 11.25 -67.45
CA GLY A 377 -81.31 10.12 -66.69
C GLY A 377 -80.37 8.98 -66.32
N ALA A 378 -80.06 8.93 -65.01
CA ALA A 378 -79.63 7.79 -64.18
C ALA A 378 -78.15 7.34 -64.32
N GLU A 379 -77.26 7.75 -63.42
CA GLU A 379 -77.09 7.27 -62.03
C GLU A 379 -76.99 5.75 -61.90
N TRP A 380 -75.83 5.24 -61.46
CA TRP A 380 -75.70 4.61 -60.14
C TRP A 380 -74.28 4.84 -59.61
N ASN A 381 -74.24 5.62 -58.53
CA ASN A 381 -73.09 5.91 -57.69
C ASN A 381 -73.23 5.11 -56.38
N MET A 382 -72.21 5.18 -55.54
CA MET A 382 -72.04 4.63 -54.18
C MET A 382 -71.19 3.35 -54.10
N LYS A 383 -70.20 3.25 -53.20
CA LYS A 383 -70.10 3.89 -51.88
C LYS A 383 -68.67 3.93 -51.36
N ARG A 384 -68.25 5.12 -50.93
CA ARG A 384 -67.19 5.35 -49.94
C ARG A 384 -67.84 5.31 -48.54
N LYS A 385 -67.28 4.57 -47.58
CA LYS A 385 -67.35 4.75 -46.10
C LYS A 385 -66.55 3.59 -45.46
N SER A 386 -65.40 3.85 -44.83
CA SER A 386 -65.26 4.23 -43.42
C SER A 386 -65.98 3.25 -42.48
N LEU A 387 -65.23 2.39 -41.79
CA LEU A 387 -65.40 2.18 -40.36
C LEU A 387 -64.19 1.49 -39.73
N LYS A 388 -64.05 1.82 -38.44
CA LYS A 388 -63.00 1.56 -37.48
C LYS A 388 -63.25 0.21 -36.77
N GLU A 389 -62.16 -0.35 -36.25
CA GLU A 389 -62.04 -0.97 -34.92
C GLU A 389 -62.42 -2.45 -34.69
N VAL A 390 -61.71 -3.03 -33.70
CA VAL A 390 -61.90 -4.31 -32.98
C VAL A 390 -61.27 -5.53 -33.69
N GLN A 391 -60.06 -6.00 -33.34
CA GLN A 391 -59.56 -6.54 -32.05
C GLN A 391 -60.27 -7.84 -31.62
N CYS A 392 -59.62 -8.98 -31.88
CA CYS A 392 -59.75 -10.28 -31.22
C CYS A 392 -58.46 -11.03 -31.58
N GLY A 393 -57.69 -11.65 -30.69
CA GLY A 393 -57.87 -11.98 -29.29
C GLY A 393 -56.86 -13.09 -28.94
N ASP A 394 -56.74 -13.32 -27.64
CA ASP A 394 -56.13 -14.45 -26.94
C ASP A 394 -54.64 -14.32 -26.59
N TYR A 395 -54.32 -13.98 -25.33
CA TYR A 395 -54.48 -14.71 -24.04
C TYR A 395 -53.26 -15.58 -23.73
N SER A 396 -52.86 -15.53 -22.46
CA SER A 396 -51.92 -16.41 -21.74
C SER A 396 -50.43 -16.05 -21.94
N GLU A 397 -49.58 -15.84 -20.93
CA GLU A 397 -49.53 -16.46 -19.60
C GLU A 397 -48.56 -15.73 -18.63
N GLN A 398 -48.84 -15.91 -17.32
CA GLN A 398 -47.90 -16.01 -16.17
C GLN A 398 -47.07 -14.78 -15.74
N ARG A 399 -47.33 -14.21 -14.56
CA ARG A 399 -46.99 -14.62 -13.16
C ARG A 399 -45.54 -14.32 -12.72
N ASN A 400 -45.50 -13.58 -11.61
CA ASN A 400 -44.60 -13.66 -10.44
C ASN A 400 -43.38 -12.71 -10.34
N ALA A 401 -43.57 -11.77 -9.40
CA ALA A 401 -42.79 -11.56 -8.18
C ALA A 401 -41.28 -11.32 -8.28
N SER A 402 -40.86 -10.12 -7.85
CA SER A 402 -39.62 -9.98 -7.09
C SER A 402 -39.89 -9.21 -5.81
N THR A 403 -39.37 -9.78 -4.74
CA THR A 403 -39.47 -9.34 -3.35
C THR A 403 -38.14 -8.75 -2.92
N LYS A 404 -38.21 -7.88 -1.91
CA LYS A 404 -37.16 -7.51 -0.94
C LYS A 404 -36.05 -6.57 -1.41
N SER A 405 -36.27 -5.31 -1.08
CA SER A 405 -35.27 -4.50 -0.40
C SER A 405 -35.35 -4.79 1.11
N ALA A 406 -34.23 -5.21 1.69
CA ALA A 406 -33.89 -5.08 3.11
C ALA A 406 -32.37 -5.07 3.21
#